data_AF-A0A251THS2-F1
#
_entry.id   AF-A0A251THS2-F1
#
_cell.length_a   1.000
_cell.length_b   1.000
_cell.length_c   1.000
_cell.angle_alpha   90.00
_cell.angle_beta   90.00
_cell.angle_gamma   90.00
#
_symmetry.space_group_name_H-M   'P 1'
#
loop_
_entity.id
_entity.type
_entity.pdbx_description
1 polymer ?
#
loop_
_entity_poly.entity_id
_entity_poly.type
_entity_poly.pdbx_seq_one_letter_code
_entity_poly.pdbx_strand_id
1 'polypeptide(L)'
;MQIPIPYLAQEFRIEAQRATRKVGNWSFNNCTYGFLAYKDQYIFQETDLDNMKNRSFLVALEWSVGNTSCKEAKKNKTSYICKENSVCVDFNSDFDRDPGYNCRCAQGFKGNPYLTDGCQDINECEEIQTFCIHGCVNTIGGFTCQCPIGMSGDGSLYGSGCYRSEAAKSLRNFLYIGQYTLIFQKTLP
;
A
#
# COMPACT_ATOMS: atom_id res chain seq x y z
N MET A 1 -5.40 -5.04 4.50
CA MET A 1 -5.64 -6.11 3.50
C MET A 1 -4.71 -7.26 3.82
N GLN A 2 -5.25 -8.44 4.06
CA GLN A 2 -4.46 -9.65 4.28
C GLN A 2 -3.95 -10.09 2.90
N ILE A 3 -2.64 -9.98 2.67
CA ILE A 3 -2.05 -10.45 1.41
C ILE A 3 -2.14 -11.99 1.46
N PRO A 4 -2.80 -12.63 0.48
CA PRO A 4 -2.92 -14.08 0.47
C PRO A 4 -1.53 -14.70 0.44
N ILE A 5 -1.37 -15.82 1.14
CA ILE A 5 -0.12 -16.59 1.13
C ILE A 5 0.24 -16.88 -0.33
N PRO A 6 1.46 -16.56 -0.79
CA PRO A 6 1.87 -16.79 -2.17
C PRO A 6 1.62 -18.24 -2.57
N TYR A 7 1.13 -18.46 -3.79
CA TYR A 7 0.83 -19.81 -4.30
C TYR A 7 2.05 -20.76 -4.26
N LEU A 8 3.27 -20.19 -4.27
CA LEU A 8 4.53 -20.92 -4.21
C LEU A 8 4.97 -21.29 -2.78
N ALA A 9 4.20 -20.96 -1.74
CA ALA A 9 4.51 -21.37 -0.38
C ALA A 9 4.36 -22.90 -0.26
N GLN A 10 5.50 -23.60 -0.21
CA GLN A 10 5.53 -25.07 -0.16
C GLN A 10 5.40 -25.62 1.25
N GLU A 11 5.87 -24.87 2.26
CA GLU A 11 5.89 -25.31 3.66
C GLU A 11 5.55 -24.16 4.60
N PHE A 12 4.76 -24.46 5.65
CA PHE A 12 4.56 -23.57 6.79
C PHE A 12 4.85 -24.36 8.07
N ARG A 13 5.69 -23.83 8.96
CA ARG A 13 6.04 -24.47 10.23
C ARG A 13 5.39 -23.72 11.38
N ILE A 14 4.53 -24.40 12.13
CA ILE A 14 3.95 -23.90 13.37
C ILE A 14 4.64 -24.63 14.52
N GLU A 15 5.40 -23.91 15.33
CA GLU A 15 5.96 -24.45 16.57
C GLU A 15 5.04 -24.12 17.75
N ALA A 16 4.54 -25.15 18.41
CA ALA A 16 3.73 -25.01 19.62
C ALA A 16 4.54 -25.48 20.84
N GLN A 17 4.61 -24.66 21.88
CA GLN A 17 5.27 -25.00 23.14
C GLN A 17 4.26 -25.15 24.28
N ARG A 18 4.55 -26.04 25.22
CA ARG A 18 3.70 -26.33 26.38
C ARG A 18 3.76 -25.16 27.38
N ALA A 19 2.63 -24.51 27.65
CA ALA A 19 2.57 -23.38 28.57
C ALA A 19 2.70 -23.75 30.07
N THR A 20 2.26 -24.95 30.51
CA THR A 20 2.27 -25.29 31.95
C THR A 20 2.54 -26.77 32.23
N ARG A 21 3.17 -27.09 33.39
CA ARG A 21 3.41 -28.47 33.87
C ARG A 21 2.23 -29.07 34.66
N LYS A 22 1.33 -28.24 35.19
CA LYS A 22 0.08 -28.63 35.86
C LYS A 22 -1.01 -27.63 35.50
N VAL A 23 -2.20 -28.13 35.16
CA VAL A 23 -3.42 -27.34 35.03
C VAL A 23 -4.48 -27.99 35.90
N GLY A 24 -4.88 -27.34 36.99
CA GLY A 24 -5.85 -27.87 37.95
C GLY A 24 -5.59 -29.31 38.46
N ASN A 25 -6.67 -30.05 38.66
CA ASN A 25 -6.71 -31.40 39.26
C ASN A 25 -6.78 -32.55 38.23
N TRP A 26 -6.57 -32.26 36.95
CA TRP A 26 -6.80 -33.24 35.87
C TRP A 26 -5.47 -33.86 35.38
N SER A 27 -5.42 -35.19 35.26
CA SER A 27 -4.29 -35.92 34.69
C SER A 27 -4.43 -36.03 33.17
N PHE A 28 -4.11 -34.98 32.43
CA PHE A 28 -4.08 -35.05 30.96
C PHE A 28 -2.68 -35.35 30.41
N ASN A 29 -2.63 -36.29 29.47
CA ASN A 29 -1.48 -36.61 28.63
C ASN A 29 -1.31 -35.53 27.54
N ASN A 30 -0.11 -35.46 26.94
CA ASN A 30 0.40 -34.34 26.14
C ASN A 30 -0.57 -33.75 25.09
N CYS A 31 -0.82 -32.44 25.19
CA CYS A 31 -1.40 -31.51 24.20
C CYS A 31 -2.78 -31.89 23.59
N THR A 32 -3.87 -31.53 24.27
CA THR A 32 -5.24 -31.79 23.78
C THR A 32 -5.76 -30.76 22.75
N TYR A 33 -5.31 -29.50 22.82
CA TYR A 33 -5.66 -28.47 21.84
C TYR A 33 -4.56 -27.38 21.80
N GLY A 34 -4.42 -26.75 20.64
CA GLY A 34 -3.58 -25.57 20.44
C GLY A 34 -4.33 -24.61 19.52
N PHE A 35 -4.22 -23.32 19.79
CA PHE A 35 -4.85 -22.28 18.98
C PHE A 35 -3.91 -21.08 18.91
N LEU A 36 -4.00 -20.37 17.79
CA LEU A 36 -3.29 -19.11 17.59
C LEU A 36 -4.25 -17.98 17.99
N ALA A 37 -3.71 -16.99 18.68
CA ALA A 37 -4.40 -15.76 18.99
C ALA A 37 -3.37 -14.63 19.00
N TYR A 38 -3.80 -13.41 18.70
CA TYR A 38 -2.95 -12.24 18.90
C TYR A 38 -2.54 -12.11 20.37
N LYS A 39 -1.24 -11.84 20.60
CA LYS A 39 -0.60 -11.80 21.92
C LYS A 39 -1.35 -10.95 22.94
N ASP A 40 -1.87 -9.80 22.53
CA ASP A 40 -2.54 -8.84 23.42
C ASP A 40 -4.08 -8.92 23.35
N GLN A 41 -4.61 -9.88 22.58
CA GLN A 41 -6.05 -10.06 22.39
C GLN A 41 -6.59 -11.27 23.16
N TYR A 42 -5.72 -12.06 23.78
CA TYR A 42 -6.14 -13.22 24.54
C TYR A 42 -5.26 -13.47 25.77
N ILE A 43 -5.90 -13.56 26.92
CA ILE A 43 -5.29 -13.98 28.19
C ILE A 43 -5.93 -15.32 28.56
N PHE A 44 -5.10 -16.36 28.66
CA PHE A 44 -5.57 -17.71 28.99
C PHE A 44 -6.12 -17.78 30.42
N GLN A 45 -7.30 -18.39 30.58
CA GLN A 45 -7.87 -18.77 31.87
C GLN A 45 -8.17 -20.28 31.90
N GLU A 46 -8.12 -20.89 33.09
CA GLU A 46 -8.43 -22.33 33.22
C GLU A 46 -9.86 -22.67 32.74
N THR A 47 -10.83 -21.76 32.89
CA THR A 47 -12.22 -21.93 32.41
C THR A 47 -12.35 -21.97 30.88
N ASP A 48 -11.31 -21.57 30.16
CA ASP A 48 -11.29 -21.64 28.70
C ASP A 48 -11.17 -23.09 28.22
N LEU A 49 -10.60 -24.00 29.03
CA LEU A 49 -10.52 -25.45 28.75
C LEU A 49 -11.87 -26.07 28.41
N ASP A 50 -12.93 -25.62 29.08
CA ASP A 50 -14.27 -26.17 28.95
C ASP A 50 -15.12 -25.44 27.90
N ASN A 51 -14.68 -24.25 27.46
CA ASN A 51 -15.48 -23.31 26.66
C ASN A 51 -14.85 -22.91 25.31
N MET A 52 -13.84 -23.64 24.83
CA MET A 52 -13.14 -23.31 23.58
C MET A 52 -13.87 -23.73 22.29
N LYS A 53 -14.81 -24.69 22.33
CA LYS A 53 -15.42 -25.26 21.11
C LYS A 53 -16.12 -24.24 20.19
N ASN A 54 -16.51 -23.07 20.71
CA ASN A 54 -17.21 -22.03 19.97
C ASN A 54 -16.52 -20.65 20.03
N ARG A 55 -15.23 -20.59 20.39
CA ARG A 55 -14.50 -19.32 20.40
C ARG A 55 -13.72 -19.14 19.11
N SER A 56 -13.87 -17.97 18.50
CA SER A 56 -13.05 -17.54 17.36
C SER A 56 -12.05 -16.50 17.85
N PHE A 57 -10.78 -16.72 17.53
CA PHE A 57 -9.71 -15.79 17.83
C PHE A 57 -9.26 -15.11 16.54
N LEU A 58 -9.02 -13.80 16.62
CA LEU A 58 -8.37 -13.10 15.52
C LEU A 58 -6.92 -13.56 15.46
N VAL A 59 -6.50 -13.97 14.27
CA VAL A 59 -5.12 -14.35 13.97
C VAL A 59 -4.71 -13.60 12.72
N ALA A 60 -3.61 -12.85 12.80
CA ALA A 60 -2.81 -12.57 11.61
C ALA A 60 -1.47 -13.24 11.76
N LEU A 61 -1.13 -13.99 10.72
CA LEU A 61 0.19 -14.57 10.56
C LEU A 61 1.04 -13.53 9.86
N GLU A 62 2.00 -12.99 10.60
CA GLU A 62 3.11 -12.28 9.99
C GLU A 62 4.04 -13.30 9.36
N TRP A 63 4.49 -13.02 8.15
CA TRP A 63 5.34 -13.91 7.38
C TRP A 63 6.37 -13.09 6.61
N SER A 64 7.45 -13.74 6.24
CA SER A 64 8.52 -13.17 5.42
C SER A 64 9.00 -14.21 4.41
N VAL A 65 9.65 -13.72 3.35
CA VAL A 65 10.26 -14.56 2.32
C VAL A 65 11.70 -14.83 2.70
N GLY A 66 12.02 -16.11 2.88
CA GLY A 66 13.38 -16.58 3.16
C GLY A 66 13.97 -15.96 4.43
N ASN A 67 15.30 -16.05 4.54
CA ASN A 67 16.09 -15.59 5.68
C ASN A 67 17.22 -14.63 5.24
N THR A 68 16.96 -13.80 4.22
CA THR A 68 17.91 -12.79 3.74
C THR A 68 17.26 -11.42 3.62
N SER A 69 18.08 -10.38 3.68
CA SER A 69 17.65 -9.01 3.41
C SER A 69 17.27 -8.79 1.95
N CYS A 70 16.48 -7.76 1.67
CA CYS A 70 16.17 -7.26 0.34
C CYS A 70 17.41 -7.02 -0.53
N LYS A 71 18.48 -6.49 0.09
CA LYS A 71 19.75 -6.23 -0.61
C LYS A 71 20.37 -7.51 -1.14
N GLU A 72 20.26 -8.60 -0.39
CA GLU A 72 20.81 -9.91 -0.76
C GLU A 72 19.87 -10.66 -1.69
N ALA A 73 18.57 -10.67 -1.40
CA ALA A 73 17.55 -11.31 -2.23
C ALA A 73 17.57 -10.80 -3.67
N LYS A 74 17.76 -9.49 -3.88
CA LYS A 74 17.86 -8.88 -5.22
C LYS A 74 19.08 -9.33 -6.04
N LYS A 75 20.12 -9.91 -5.41
CA LYS A 75 21.29 -10.43 -6.13
C LYS A 75 20.95 -11.72 -6.88
N ASN A 76 20.03 -12.52 -6.34
CA ASN A 76 19.63 -13.78 -6.96
C ASN A 76 18.25 -13.65 -7.65
N LYS A 77 18.28 -13.35 -8.95
CA LYS A 77 17.06 -13.13 -9.74
C LYS A 77 16.17 -14.37 -9.88
N THR A 78 16.68 -15.59 -9.68
CA THR A 78 15.86 -16.80 -9.82
C THR A 78 15.03 -17.09 -8.55
N SER A 79 15.53 -16.70 -7.38
CA SER A 79 14.83 -16.85 -6.10
C SER A 79 14.08 -15.59 -5.66
N TYR A 80 14.32 -14.44 -6.29
CA TYR A 80 13.64 -13.19 -5.96
C TYR A 80 12.18 -13.22 -6.43
N ILE A 81 11.24 -13.02 -5.51
CA ILE A 81 9.82 -13.26 -5.79
C ILE A 81 8.98 -11.99 -6.01
N CYS A 82 9.48 -10.80 -5.66
CA CYS A 82 8.74 -9.56 -5.90
C CYS A 82 8.62 -9.29 -7.40
N LYS A 83 7.42 -8.90 -7.84
CA LYS A 83 7.09 -8.65 -9.25
C LYS A 83 7.19 -7.18 -9.62
N GLU A 84 6.86 -6.87 -10.86
CA GLU A 84 6.89 -5.52 -11.41
C GLU A 84 6.01 -4.56 -10.59
N ASN A 85 6.35 -3.26 -10.61
CA ASN A 85 5.66 -2.22 -9.85
C ASN A 85 5.55 -2.51 -8.34
N SER A 86 6.52 -3.27 -7.80
CA SER A 86 6.62 -3.57 -6.37
C SER A 86 7.97 -3.19 -5.79
N VAL A 87 7.98 -2.98 -4.48
CA VAL A 87 9.15 -2.66 -3.67
C VAL A 87 9.37 -3.78 -2.66
N CYS A 88 10.64 -4.13 -2.49
CA CYS A 88 11.09 -5.02 -1.43
C CYS A 88 11.20 -4.25 -0.11
N VAL A 89 10.70 -4.84 0.97
CA VAL A 89 10.74 -4.29 2.32
C VAL A 89 11.39 -5.34 3.23
N ASP A 90 12.47 -4.98 3.90
CA ASP A 90 13.10 -5.85 4.90
C ASP A 90 12.12 -6.13 6.04
N PHE A 91 12.01 -7.39 6.43
CA PHE A 91 11.19 -7.84 7.54
C PHE A 91 12.12 -8.25 8.69
N ASN A 92 12.16 -7.43 9.73
CA ASN A 92 12.86 -7.72 10.97
C ASN A 92 11.83 -8.19 11.98
N SER A 93 11.82 -9.48 12.30
CA SER A 93 11.05 -9.97 13.44
C SER A 93 11.78 -9.65 14.73
N ASP A 94 11.08 -9.13 15.75
CA ASP A 94 11.65 -8.92 17.08
C ASP A 94 12.11 -10.22 17.78
N PHE A 95 11.68 -11.38 17.26
CA PHE A 95 11.87 -12.70 17.88
C PHE A 95 12.92 -13.58 17.20
N ASP A 96 13.04 -13.52 15.87
CA ASP A 96 14.01 -14.30 15.10
C ASP A 96 15.20 -13.42 14.67
N ARG A 97 16.41 -13.96 14.82
CA ARG A 97 17.64 -13.27 14.37
C ARG A 97 17.84 -13.33 12.86
N ASP A 98 17.02 -14.12 12.18
CA ASP A 98 17.10 -14.34 10.75
C ASP A 98 16.31 -13.24 10.02
N PRO A 99 16.97 -12.39 9.21
CA PRO A 99 16.30 -11.31 8.51
C PRO A 99 15.44 -11.89 7.39
N GLY A 100 14.21 -11.43 7.20
CA GLY A 100 13.39 -11.81 6.03
C GLY A 100 13.11 -10.61 5.12
N TYR A 101 12.32 -10.81 4.07
CA TYR A 101 11.76 -9.69 3.31
C TYR A 101 10.33 -9.93 2.85
N ASN A 102 9.60 -8.85 2.60
CA ASN A 102 8.29 -8.86 1.98
C ASN A 102 8.28 -7.98 0.74
N CYS A 103 7.26 -8.17 -0.10
CA CYS A 103 7.01 -7.34 -1.27
C CYS A 103 5.76 -6.52 -1.00
N ARG A 104 5.79 -5.25 -1.41
CA ARG A 104 4.64 -4.34 -1.37
C ARG A 104 4.53 -3.66 -2.71
N CYS A 105 3.33 -3.37 -3.22
CA CYS A 105 3.23 -2.53 -4.40
C CYS A 105 3.94 -1.19 -4.18
N ALA A 106 4.56 -0.67 -5.23
CA ALA A 106 5.20 0.63 -5.22
C ALA A 106 4.15 1.73 -4.97
N GLN A 107 4.60 2.93 -4.64
CA GLN A 107 3.70 4.08 -4.51
C GLN A 107 2.95 4.31 -5.84
N GLY A 108 1.64 4.56 -5.75
CA GLY A 108 0.76 4.68 -6.92
C GLY A 108 0.24 3.34 -7.46
N PHE A 109 0.56 2.21 -6.81
CA PHE A 109 0.10 0.88 -7.23
C PHE A 109 -0.60 0.11 -6.11
N LYS A 110 -1.58 -0.72 -6.47
CA LYS A 110 -2.31 -1.61 -5.56
C LYS A 110 -2.45 -3.02 -6.12
N GLY A 111 -2.71 -3.97 -5.24
CA GLY A 111 -2.95 -5.38 -5.60
C GLY A 111 -1.94 -6.32 -4.96
N ASN A 112 -1.54 -7.37 -5.70
CA ASN A 112 -0.70 -8.45 -5.19
C ASN A 112 0.73 -8.36 -5.79
N PRO A 113 1.76 -8.01 -5.00
CA PRO A 113 3.13 -7.82 -5.48
C PRO A 113 3.89 -9.11 -5.80
N TYR A 114 3.26 -10.27 -5.62
CA TYR A 114 3.85 -11.59 -5.89
C TYR A 114 3.35 -12.21 -7.20
N LEU A 115 2.35 -11.59 -7.85
CA LEU A 115 1.79 -12.04 -9.13
C LEU A 115 2.26 -11.14 -10.29
N THR A 116 2.48 -11.73 -11.46
CA THR A 116 2.70 -10.96 -12.69
C THR A 116 1.45 -10.11 -12.96
N ASP A 117 1.66 -8.84 -13.29
CA ASP A 117 0.59 -7.82 -13.43
C ASP A 117 -0.29 -7.68 -12.16
N GLY A 118 0.22 -8.12 -11.01
CA GLY A 118 -0.52 -8.11 -9.76
C GLY A 118 -0.54 -6.75 -9.08
N CYS A 119 0.50 -5.92 -9.25
CA CYS A 119 0.50 -4.52 -8.85
C CYS A 119 0.03 -3.65 -10.01
N GLN A 120 -1.22 -3.19 -9.91
CA GLN A 120 -1.89 -2.37 -10.90
C GLN A 120 -1.89 -0.91 -10.48
N ASP A 121 -1.81 -0.05 -11.47
CA ASP A 121 -1.88 1.40 -11.30
C ASP A 121 -3.16 1.79 -10.54
N ILE A 122 -3.03 2.69 -9.58
CA ILE A 122 -4.17 3.28 -8.88
C ILE A 122 -4.65 4.45 -9.73
N ASN A 123 -5.94 4.48 -10.07
CA ASN A 123 -6.50 5.67 -10.69
C ASN A 123 -6.90 6.66 -9.60
N GLU A 124 -5.97 7.52 -9.16
CA GLU A 124 -6.26 8.46 -8.07
C GLU A 124 -7.36 9.47 -8.45
N CYS A 125 -7.58 9.73 -9.74
CA CYS A 125 -8.66 10.61 -10.19
C CYS A 125 -10.06 10.01 -9.93
N GLU A 126 -10.18 8.68 -9.91
CA GLU A 126 -11.43 7.98 -9.61
C GLU A 126 -11.56 7.64 -8.12
N GLU A 127 -10.45 7.25 -7.48
CA GLU A 127 -10.46 6.79 -6.09
C GLU A 127 -10.33 7.92 -5.07
N ILE A 128 -9.66 9.02 -5.43
CA ILE A 128 -9.30 10.11 -4.52
C ILE A 128 -9.57 11.46 -5.19
N GLN A 129 -10.86 11.72 -5.43
CA GLN A 129 -11.38 12.93 -6.09
C GLN A 129 -10.95 14.26 -5.44
N THR A 130 -10.36 14.26 -4.24
CA THR A 130 -10.09 15.45 -3.43
C THR A 130 -8.70 16.06 -3.59
N PHE A 131 -7.80 15.52 -4.44
CA PHE A 131 -6.44 16.07 -4.56
C PHE A 131 -6.28 17.22 -5.55
N CYS A 132 -7.13 17.32 -6.58
CA CYS A 132 -7.03 18.35 -7.61
C CYS A 132 -8.14 19.41 -7.48
N ILE A 133 -7.81 20.68 -7.76
CA ILE A 133 -8.78 21.78 -7.66
C ILE A 133 -9.71 21.85 -8.88
N HIS A 134 -9.19 21.56 -10.08
CA HIS A 134 -9.93 21.74 -11.33
C HIS A 134 -10.01 20.47 -12.17
N GLY A 135 -8.88 19.97 -12.64
CA GLY A 135 -8.81 18.75 -13.46
C GLY A 135 -7.77 17.78 -12.92
N CYS A 136 -8.03 16.49 -13.09
CA CYS A 136 -7.13 15.41 -12.73
C CYS A 136 -6.86 14.56 -13.97
N VAL A 137 -5.60 14.19 -14.19
CA VAL A 137 -5.18 13.27 -15.23
C VAL A 137 -4.40 12.14 -14.57
N ASN A 138 -4.92 10.92 -14.69
CA ASN A 138 -4.26 9.73 -14.20
C ASN A 138 -2.99 9.45 -15.03
N THR A 139 -1.93 9.05 -14.36
CA THR A 139 -0.64 8.70 -14.98
C THR A 139 -0.14 7.39 -14.35
N ILE A 140 0.83 6.73 -14.98
CA ILE A 140 1.35 5.49 -14.40
C ILE A 140 2.16 5.81 -13.13
N GLY A 141 1.73 5.27 -12.00
CA GLY A 141 2.34 5.45 -10.68
C GLY A 141 1.94 6.74 -9.96
N GLY A 142 0.90 7.44 -10.43
CA GLY A 142 0.39 8.65 -9.78
C GLY A 142 -0.54 9.47 -10.66
N PHE A 143 -0.73 10.74 -10.35
CA PHE A 143 -1.62 11.63 -11.09
C PHE A 143 -1.04 13.03 -11.23
N THR A 144 -1.57 13.78 -12.18
CA THR A 144 -1.25 15.20 -12.35
C THR A 144 -2.52 16.03 -12.31
N CYS A 145 -2.47 17.17 -11.62
CA CYS A 145 -3.56 18.11 -11.63
C CYS A 145 -3.36 19.16 -12.73
N GLN A 146 -4.46 19.59 -13.33
CA GLN A 146 -4.47 20.58 -14.39
C GLN A 146 -4.99 21.91 -13.88
N CYS A 147 -4.34 22.98 -14.32
CA CYS A 147 -4.84 24.35 -14.12
C CYS A 147 -5.66 24.81 -15.32
N PRO A 148 -6.71 25.62 -15.10
CA PRO A 148 -7.47 26.25 -16.16
C PRO A 148 -6.60 27.10 -17.09
N ILE A 149 -7.09 27.37 -18.29
CA ILE A 149 -6.43 28.21 -19.28
C ILE A 149 -6.06 29.57 -18.67
N GLY A 150 -4.81 29.99 -18.87
CA GLY A 150 -4.27 31.25 -18.35
C GLY A 150 -3.73 31.17 -16.91
N MET A 151 -3.84 30.02 -16.25
CA MET A 151 -3.28 29.76 -14.93
C MET A 151 -2.08 28.79 -15.00
N SER A 152 -1.23 28.83 -13.99
CA SER A 152 -0.08 27.95 -13.81
C SER A 152 0.05 27.56 -12.35
N GLY A 153 0.78 26.48 -12.09
CA GLY A 153 0.95 25.90 -10.76
C GLY A 153 0.83 24.37 -10.83
N ASP A 154 0.82 23.72 -9.67
CA ASP A 154 0.71 22.26 -9.59
C ASP A 154 -0.73 21.74 -9.60
N GLY A 155 -1.73 22.63 -9.54
CA GLY A 155 -3.16 22.29 -9.57
C GLY A 155 -3.67 21.49 -8.36
N SER A 156 -2.82 21.26 -7.36
CA SER A 156 -3.10 20.46 -6.17
C SER A 156 -3.79 21.29 -5.08
N LEU A 157 -4.74 20.68 -4.36
CA LEU A 157 -5.41 21.30 -3.22
C LEU A 157 -4.45 21.53 -2.04
N TYR A 158 -3.47 20.63 -1.87
CA TYR A 158 -2.50 20.65 -0.77
C TYR A 158 -1.10 21.14 -1.22
N GLY A 159 -1.01 21.68 -2.44
CA GLY A 159 0.21 22.22 -3.03
C GLY A 159 0.15 23.73 -3.22
N SER A 160 0.79 24.20 -4.28
CA SER A 160 0.75 25.60 -4.75
C SER A 160 -0.56 25.97 -5.45
N GLY A 161 -1.37 24.97 -5.84
CA GLY A 161 -2.65 25.17 -6.49
C GLY A 161 -2.48 25.81 -7.87
N CYS A 162 -3.45 26.62 -8.28
CA CYS A 162 -3.40 27.37 -9.52
C CYS A 162 -3.36 28.87 -9.24
N TYR A 163 -2.42 29.58 -9.87
CA TYR A 163 -2.33 31.03 -9.86
C TYR A 163 -2.31 31.58 -11.29
N ARG A 164 -2.68 32.85 -11.49
CA ARG A 164 -2.66 33.46 -12.83
C ARG A 164 -1.23 33.60 -13.33
N SER A 165 -0.96 33.03 -14.50
CA SER A 165 0.35 33.12 -15.13
C SER A 165 0.62 34.53 -15.64
N GLU A 166 1.83 35.05 -15.46
CA GLU A 166 2.21 36.37 -16.01
C GLU A 166 2.26 36.36 -17.54
N ALA A 167 2.46 35.19 -18.15
CA ALA A 167 2.39 34.97 -19.60
C ALA A 167 0.96 35.12 -20.17
N ALA A 168 -0.08 35.01 -19.33
CA ALA A 168 -1.47 35.30 -19.72
C ALA A 168 -1.79 36.81 -19.72
N LYS A 169 -0.83 37.69 -19.36
CA LYS A 169 -0.96 39.14 -19.52
C LYS A 169 -0.74 39.56 -20.99
N SER A 170 -1.75 39.27 -21.82
CA SER A 170 -2.13 40.00 -23.04
C SER A 170 -1.11 40.09 -24.20
N LEU A 171 -1.28 39.23 -25.21
CA LEU A 171 -0.84 39.56 -26.58
C LEU A 171 -1.92 40.43 -27.24
N ARG A 172 -1.77 41.76 -27.17
CA ARG A 172 -2.62 42.69 -27.92
C ARG A 172 -2.25 42.67 -29.40
N ASN A 173 -3.06 42.02 -30.21
CA ASN A 173 -2.97 42.13 -31.67
C ASN A 173 -3.82 43.31 -32.12
N PHE A 174 -3.18 44.30 -32.75
CA PHE A 174 -3.87 45.48 -33.29
C PHE A 174 -4.18 45.26 -34.77
N LEU A 175 -5.44 45.41 -35.15
CA LEU A 175 -5.86 45.53 -36.54
C LEU A 175 -6.35 46.96 -36.75
N TYR A 176 -5.71 47.69 -37.66
CA TYR A 176 -6.04 49.08 -37.96
C TYR A 176 -7.10 49.14 -39.07
N ILE A 177 -8.26 49.75 -38.79
CA ILE A 177 -9.30 50.02 -39.79
C ILE A 177 -9.52 51.54 -39.85
N GLY A 178 -8.84 52.19 -40.80
CA GLY A 178 -8.89 53.64 -40.94
C GLY A 178 -8.41 54.35 -39.67
N GLN A 179 -9.22 55.26 -39.13
CA GLN A 179 -8.91 56.02 -37.91
C GLN A 179 -9.32 55.33 -36.60
N TYR A 180 -9.89 54.12 -36.67
CA TYR A 180 -10.38 53.39 -35.51
C TYR A 180 -9.46 52.22 -35.18
N THR A 181 -9.11 52.10 -33.90
CA THR A 181 -8.37 50.94 -33.38
C THR A 181 -9.36 49.96 -32.78
N LEU A 182 -9.52 48.80 -33.42
CA LEU A 182 -10.25 47.68 -32.83
C LEU A 182 -9.32 46.90 -31.90
N ILE A 183 -9.64 46.91 -30.61
CA ILE A 183 -8.91 46.16 -29.59
C ILE A 183 -9.60 44.81 -29.42
N PHE A 184 -8.97 43.75 -29.95
CA PHE A 184 -9.43 42.39 -29.70
C PHE A 184 -8.78 41.88 -28.41
N GLN A 185 -9.53 41.90 -27.32
CA GLN A 185 -9.16 41.15 -26.13
C GLN A 185 -9.64 39.72 -26.32
N LYS A 186 -8.75 38.82 -26.75
CA LYS A 186 -9.06 37.40 -26.81
C LYS A 186 -9.00 36.82 -25.40
N THR A 187 -10.11 36.88 -24.66
CA THR A 187 -10.40 35.87 -23.65
C THR A 187 -10.70 34.59 -24.42
N LEU A 188 -9.72 33.69 -24.49
CA LEU A 188 -9.98 32.31 -24.91
C LEU A 188 -10.99 31.70 -23.92
N PRO A 189 -12.02 30.99 -24.39
CA PRO A 189 -13.01 30.36 -23.51
C PRO A 189 -12.36 29.41 -22.51
#